data_AF-A0A5N5WYB0-F1
#
_entry.id   AF-A0A5N5WYB0-F1
#
_cell.length_a   1.000
_cell.length_b   1.000
_cell.length_c   1.000
_cell.angle_alpha   90.00
_cell.angle_beta   90.00
_cell.angle_gamma   90.00
#
_symmetry.space_group_name_H-M   'P 1'
#
loop_
_entity.id
_entity.type
_entity.pdbx_description
1 polymer ?
#
loop_
_entity_poly.entity_id
_entity_poly.type
_entity_poly.pdbx_seq_one_letter_code
_entity_poly.pdbx_strand_id
1 'polypeptide(L)'
;MYSEIPSETSKPLGVPERRWYCDRSHLLALLGCLICFVVSILAVQPMIGSEWSLSWKLGIANQLVVIGLLLSLMNECTSALASTFFLLIETRRKNPTLQNYEAIIKKSIFLDKADISWRATFLLLTALPLGLSVAYKRLLGGSSTIEVQSQLPRFYGLVPLPMGTFNVVNNSIYYMINASVPYMAGSSDGHPQYPQVYGFNMILLDNTSTALLDLPSPGFLSSIQQNLTGGDSWSISATVDGTVARYNTSVSTYRNDNAFWKSAFNHSYNPTGLATISMYNGYQIGMINGLHSEYPGPYCLLGFFKGSAYGIHIYGNATGSTSLEFRKNAHKFEIQREKCRGQWTVTRSSIQLVTGSCTGERTKQDVFNNSTPYHVDALPILAQWLIRYTPSKSQSQSPWEIPSLTAAVASMFWSRIIYMNPTNGTYPEMFYMPTDETIRSTRVTLRAGWGLYLTLAAQPVVCVGMFLWICLGYKSPVGTGFGLISVLSGVRKGNLEQLGGAGLSGTLKRAVPMRIVLQDTGDQSRVRYVLGDDDGESAGQLDLKAHYH
;
A
#
# COMPACT_ATOMS: atom_id res chain seq x y z
N MET A 1 -30.01 58.78 -69.73
CA MET A 1 -29.15 57.60 -69.97
C MET A 1 -27.75 57.97 -69.53
N TYR A 2 -27.36 57.57 -68.32
CA TYR A 2 -25.96 57.53 -67.91
C TYR A 2 -25.63 56.05 -67.69
N SER A 3 -24.65 55.56 -68.43
CA SER A 3 -24.13 54.21 -68.34
C SER A 3 -23.26 54.10 -67.09
N GLU A 4 -23.68 53.27 -66.14
CA GLU A 4 -22.80 52.78 -65.07
C GLU A 4 -21.73 51.89 -65.69
N ILE A 5 -20.46 52.24 -65.41
CA ILE A 5 -19.28 51.43 -65.67
C ILE A 5 -19.29 50.31 -64.61
N PRO A 6 -19.19 49.02 -64.98
CA PRO A 6 -19.13 47.95 -64.00
C PRO A 6 -17.79 48.01 -63.26
N SER A 7 -17.83 48.23 -61.94
CA SER A 7 -16.67 48.06 -61.06
C SER A 7 -16.17 46.62 -61.14
N GLU A 8 -14.88 46.44 -61.43
CA GLU A 8 -14.22 45.13 -61.35
C GLU A 8 -14.45 44.53 -59.96
N THR A 9 -15.13 43.39 -59.93
CA THR A 9 -15.45 42.69 -58.68
C THR A 9 -14.18 42.02 -58.16
N SER A 10 -13.65 42.56 -57.06
CA SER A 10 -12.53 41.96 -56.31
C SER A 10 -12.81 40.48 -56.00
N LYS A 11 -11.85 39.58 -56.31
CA LYS A 11 -12.02 38.14 -56.08
C LYS A 11 -12.11 37.86 -54.57
N PRO A 12 -13.11 37.09 -54.10
CA PRO A 12 -13.24 36.75 -52.69
C PRO A 12 -12.04 35.91 -52.20
N LEU A 13 -11.42 36.37 -51.10
CA LEU A 13 -10.28 35.73 -50.44
C LEU A 13 -10.70 34.58 -49.51
N GLY A 14 -11.98 34.50 -49.15
CA GLY A 14 -12.53 33.44 -48.32
C GLY A 14 -12.91 32.19 -49.12
N VAL A 15 -12.70 31.01 -48.53
CA VAL A 15 -13.26 29.74 -49.02
C VAL A 15 -14.35 29.29 -48.05
N PRO A 16 -15.62 29.18 -48.49
CA PRO A 16 -16.66 28.65 -47.63
C PRO A 16 -16.37 27.17 -47.35
N GLU A 17 -16.28 26.81 -46.07
CA GLU A 17 -16.04 25.44 -45.66
C GLU A 17 -17.37 24.75 -45.34
N ARG A 18 -17.63 23.59 -45.97
CA ARG A 18 -18.81 22.79 -45.65
C ARG A 18 -18.56 22.07 -44.33
N ARG A 19 -19.35 22.40 -43.31
CA ARG A 19 -19.27 21.74 -42.00
C ARG A 19 -19.66 20.27 -42.12
N TRP A 20 -18.72 19.38 -41.77
CA TRP A 20 -18.96 17.95 -41.62
C TRP A 20 -19.63 17.68 -40.27
N TYR A 21 -20.44 16.60 -40.17
CA TYR A 21 -21.20 16.25 -38.96
C TYR A 21 -20.33 16.14 -37.70
N CYS A 22 -19.10 15.62 -37.84
CA CYS A 22 -18.06 15.61 -36.82
C CYS A 22 -16.75 16.06 -37.44
N ASP A 23 -16.09 17.05 -36.83
CA ASP A 23 -14.69 17.31 -37.12
C ASP A 23 -13.83 16.17 -36.54
N ARG A 24 -12.83 15.72 -37.30
CA ARG A 24 -11.89 14.68 -36.89
C ARG A 24 -11.13 15.10 -35.63
N SER A 25 -10.82 16.38 -35.49
CA SER A 25 -10.15 16.94 -34.31
C SER A 25 -10.96 16.71 -33.03
N HIS A 26 -12.28 16.88 -33.08
CA HIS A 26 -13.18 16.68 -31.94
C HIS A 26 -13.32 15.20 -31.57
N LEU A 27 -13.37 14.32 -32.58
CA LEU A 27 -13.41 12.88 -32.35
C LEU A 27 -12.11 12.40 -31.70
N LEU A 28 -10.96 12.87 -32.17
CA LEU A 28 -9.66 12.55 -31.58
C LEU A 28 -9.54 13.07 -30.14
N ALA A 29 -10.03 14.28 -29.86
CA ALA A 29 -10.07 14.81 -28.49
C ALA A 29 -10.94 13.96 -27.57
N LEU A 30 -12.12 13.51 -28.03
CA LEU A 30 -12.99 12.61 -27.26
C LEU A 30 -12.30 11.27 -26.99
N LEU A 31 -11.73 10.64 -28.02
CA LEU A 31 -11.01 9.37 -27.89
C LEU A 31 -9.82 9.50 -26.93
N GLY A 32 -9.02 10.56 -27.06
CA GLY A 32 -7.91 10.86 -26.15
C GLY A 32 -8.37 10.99 -24.70
N CYS A 33 -9.48 11.69 -24.47
CA CYS A 33 -10.09 11.84 -23.14
C CYS A 33 -10.54 10.48 -22.56
N LEU A 34 -11.22 9.65 -23.35
CA LEU A 34 -11.68 8.32 -22.92
C LEU A 34 -10.52 7.35 -22.66
N ILE A 35 -9.47 7.37 -23.48
CA ILE A 35 -8.27 6.56 -23.27
C ILE A 35 -7.60 6.96 -21.95
N CYS A 36 -7.43 8.27 -21.70
CA CYS A 36 -6.85 8.76 -20.44
C CYS A 36 -7.69 8.34 -19.23
N PHE A 37 -9.02 8.32 -19.36
CA PHE A 37 -9.92 7.85 -18.32
C PHE A 37 -9.75 6.35 -18.01
N VAL A 38 -9.71 5.51 -19.05
CA VAL A 38 -9.46 4.06 -18.89
C VAL A 38 -8.11 3.82 -18.22
N VAL A 39 -7.05 4.49 -18.67
CA VAL A 39 -5.70 4.38 -18.07
C VAL A 39 -5.71 4.85 -16.62
N SER A 40 -6.45 5.91 -16.28
CA SER A 40 -6.59 6.39 -14.90
C SER A 40 -7.30 5.38 -14.00
N ILE A 41 -8.34 4.70 -14.51
CA ILE A 41 -9.00 3.61 -13.79
C ILE A 41 -8.00 2.48 -13.54
N LEU A 42 -7.27 2.04 -14.57
CA LEU A 42 -6.28 0.97 -14.43
C LEU A 42 -5.17 1.34 -13.42
N ALA A 43 -4.77 2.61 -13.36
CA ALA A 43 -3.75 3.09 -12.43
C ALA A 43 -4.21 3.06 -10.96
N VAL A 44 -5.53 3.14 -10.71
CA VAL A 44 -6.12 3.16 -9.36
C VAL A 44 -6.65 1.80 -8.93
N GLN A 45 -7.14 0.99 -9.87
CA GLN A 45 -7.81 -0.27 -9.59
C GLN A 45 -6.88 -1.23 -8.83
N PRO A 46 -7.24 -1.65 -7.60
CA PRO A 46 -6.33 -2.39 -6.73
C PRO A 46 -6.10 -3.82 -7.21
N MET A 47 -7.09 -4.42 -7.88
CA MET A 47 -7.04 -5.79 -8.35
C MET A 47 -7.69 -5.89 -9.73
N ILE A 48 -6.88 -6.25 -10.73
CA ILE A 48 -7.32 -6.63 -12.08
C ILE A 48 -7.09 -8.14 -12.27
N GLY A 49 -6.08 -8.71 -11.62
CA GLY A 49 -5.84 -10.15 -11.48
C GLY A 49 -5.04 -10.46 -10.21
N SER A 50 -4.79 -11.75 -9.94
CA SER A 50 -3.99 -12.20 -8.79
C SER A 50 -2.51 -11.86 -8.90
N GLU A 51 -1.96 -11.87 -10.11
CA GLU A 51 -0.52 -11.74 -10.38
C GLU A 51 -0.10 -10.35 -10.87
N TRP A 52 -1.06 -9.52 -11.29
CA TRP A 52 -0.76 -8.23 -11.89
C TRP A 52 -1.72 -7.13 -11.42
N SER A 53 -1.10 -6.03 -10.97
CA SER A 53 -1.79 -4.81 -10.62
C SER A 53 -0.92 -3.60 -10.94
N LEU A 54 -1.41 -2.71 -11.82
CA LEU A 54 -0.73 -1.47 -12.17
C LEU A 54 -0.64 -0.51 -10.97
N SER A 55 -1.68 -0.48 -10.14
CA SER A 55 -1.70 0.32 -8.91
C SER A 55 -0.57 -0.08 -7.96
N TRP A 56 -0.30 -1.38 -7.83
CA TRP A 56 0.79 -1.91 -7.02
C TRP A 56 2.17 -1.53 -7.57
N LYS A 57 2.37 -1.64 -8.90
CA LYS A 57 3.64 -1.27 -9.55
C LYS A 57 3.94 0.22 -9.38
N LEU A 58 2.94 1.06 -9.56
CA LEU A 58 3.08 2.51 -9.40
C LEU A 58 3.35 2.88 -7.94
N GLY A 59 2.56 2.35 -6.99
CA GLY A 59 2.55 2.83 -5.61
C GLY A 59 2.03 4.27 -5.50
N ILE A 60 1.83 4.74 -4.27
CA ILE A 60 1.16 6.03 -4.04
C ILE A 60 1.83 7.23 -4.72
N ALA A 61 3.16 7.34 -4.66
CA ALA A 61 3.88 8.48 -5.21
C ALA A 61 3.72 8.61 -6.73
N ASN A 62 3.91 7.50 -7.46
CA ASN A 62 3.79 7.52 -8.92
C ASN A 62 2.33 7.57 -9.37
N GLN A 63 1.39 7.01 -8.60
CA GLN A 63 -0.05 7.15 -8.88
C GLN A 63 -0.47 8.62 -8.87
N LEU A 64 -0.03 9.41 -7.89
CA LEU A 64 -0.34 10.84 -7.82
C LEU A 64 0.17 11.60 -9.06
N VAL A 65 1.39 11.28 -9.51
CA VAL A 65 1.99 11.90 -10.70
C VAL A 65 1.23 11.51 -11.97
N VAL A 66 1.00 10.20 -12.18
CA VAL A 66 0.32 9.68 -13.37
C VAL A 66 -1.11 10.21 -13.46
N ILE A 67 -1.87 10.20 -12.36
CA ILE A 67 -3.25 10.73 -12.35
C ILE A 67 -3.26 12.24 -12.60
N GLY A 68 -2.33 12.99 -12.00
CA GLY A 68 -2.18 14.41 -12.28
C GLY A 68 -1.95 14.69 -13.77
N LEU A 69 -1.07 13.91 -14.42
CA LEU A 69 -0.81 14.01 -15.85
C LEU A 69 -2.05 13.68 -16.68
N LEU A 70 -2.73 12.57 -16.37
CA LEU A 70 -3.91 12.13 -17.12
C LEU A 70 -5.09 13.12 -17.00
N LEU A 71 -5.32 13.69 -15.81
CA LEU A 71 -6.32 14.76 -15.63
C LEU A 71 -5.97 16.04 -16.39
N SER A 72 -4.68 16.33 -16.56
CA SER A 72 -4.22 17.49 -17.33
C SER A 72 -4.46 17.27 -18.83
N LEU A 73 -4.16 16.08 -19.35
CA LEU A 73 -4.46 15.69 -20.73
C LEU A 73 -5.96 15.67 -21.03
N MET A 74 -6.77 15.14 -20.10
CA MET A 74 -8.23 15.17 -20.21
C MET A 74 -8.78 16.61 -20.20
N ASN A 75 -8.17 17.51 -19.43
CA ASN A 75 -8.53 18.94 -19.44
C ASN A 75 -8.27 19.58 -20.81
N GLU A 76 -7.10 19.34 -21.39
CA GLU A 76 -6.77 19.85 -22.73
C GLU A 76 -7.71 19.32 -23.81
N CYS A 77 -8.04 18.02 -23.75
CA CYS A 77 -9.05 17.43 -24.64
C CYS A 77 -10.40 18.15 -24.49
N THR A 78 -10.87 18.36 -23.26
CA THR A 78 -12.14 19.05 -22.99
C THR A 78 -12.10 20.50 -23.47
N SER A 79 -10.98 21.19 -23.26
CA SER A 79 -10.74 22.58 -23.69
C SER A 79 -10.76 22.77 -25.20
N ALA A 80 -10.37 21.74 -25.97
CA ALA A 80 -10.46 21.72 -27.43
C ALA A 80 -11.91 21.71 -27.93
N LEU A 81 -12.80 20.97 -27.26
CA LEU A 81 -14.24 20.93 -27.61
C LEU A 81 -15.02 22.13 -27.07
N ALA A 82 -14.60 22.67 -25.92
CA ALA A 82 -15.32 23.72 -25.19
C ALA A 82 -15.56 24.97 -26.04
N SER A 83 -14.56 25.44 -26.79
CA SER A 83 -14.69 26.65 -27.63
C SER A 83 -15.82 26.51 -28.66
N THR A 84 -15.84 25.43 -29.44
CA THR A 84 -16.87 25.23 -30.47
C THR A 84 -18.24 24.98 -29.85
N PHE A 85 -18.30 24.25 -28.74
CA PHE A 85 -19.53 24.03 -27.98
C PHE A 85 -20.15 25.36 -27.49
N PHE A 86 -19.35 26.22 -26.87
CA PHE A 86 -19.84 27.51 -26.36
C PHE A 86 -20.25 28.46 -27.48
N LEU A 87 -19.51 28.50 -28.60
CA LEU A 87 -19.92 29.25 -29.79
C LEU A 87 -21.29 28.78 -30.32
N LEU A 88 -21.52 27.47 -30.38
CA LEU A 88 -22.83 26.92 -30.81
C LEU A 88 -23.97 27.32 -29.87
N ILE A 89 -23.74 27.32 -28.56
CA ILE A 89 -24.74 27.76 -27.58
C ILE A 89 -25.06 29.24 -27.76
N GLU A 90 -24.04 30.10 -27.90
CA GLU A 90 -24.26 31.54 -28.10
C GLU A 90 -25.02 31.83 -29.40
N THR A 91 -24.72 31.11 -30.48
CA THR A 91 -25.45 31.27 -31.76
C THR A 91 -26.92 30.92 -31.69
N ARG A 92 -27.31 30.07 -30.73
CA ARG A 92 -28.71 29.65 -30.53
C ARG A 92 -29.45 30.51 -29.50
N ARG A 93 -28.76 31.42 -28.79
CA ARG A 93 -29.40 32.37 -27.88
C ARG A 93 -30.19 33.42 -28.67
N LYS A 94 -31.26 33.94 -28.06
CA LYS A 94 -32.14 34.94 -28.71
C LYS A 94 -31.42 36.25 -29.03
N ASN A 95 -30.46 36.65 -28.18
CA ASN A 95 -29.74 37.92 -28.28
C ASN A 95 -28.21 37.69 -28.16
N PRO A 96 -27.55 37.17 -29.20
CA PRO A 96 -26.09 36.98 -29.16
C PRO A 96 -25.38 38.33 -29.22
N THR A 97 -24.33 38.51 -28.43
CA THR A 97 -23.52 39.75 -28.44
C THR A 97 -22.12 39.50 -28.95
N LEU A 98 -21.53 40.51 -29.60
CA LEU A 98 -20.17 40.41 -30.13
C LEU A 98 -19.13 40.26 -29.01
N GLN A 99 -19.38 40.88 -27.86
CA GLN A 99 -18.59 40.75 -26.65
C GLN A 99 -18.61 39.32 -26.10
N ASN A 100 -19.73 38.60 -26.21
CA ASN A 100 -19.79 37.19 -25.81
C ASN A 100 -18.98 36.30 -26.76
N TYR A 101 -19.07 36.52 -28.08
CA TYR A 101 -18.22 35.81 -29.05
C TYR A 101 -16.73 36.06 -28.82
N GLU A 102 -16.35 37.32 -28.58
CA GLU A 102 -14.97 37.68 -28.27
C GLU A 102 -14.49 37.03 -26.96
N ALA A 103 -15.33 37.03 -25.91
CA ALA A 103 -15.03 36.37 -24.65
C ALA A 103 -14.83 34.85 -24.81
N ILE A 104 -15.66 34.18 -25.63
CA ILE A 104 -15.56 32.75 -25.92
C ILE A 104 -14.27 32.44 -26.71
N ILE A 105 -13.98 33.20 -27.77
CA ILE A 105 -12.80 32.98 -28.61
C ILE A 105 -11.51 33.22 -27.82
N LYS A 106 -11.46 34.29 -27.00
CA LYS A 106 -10.29 34.62 -26.18
C LYS A 106 -10.20 33.84 -24.86
N LYS A 107 -11.23 33.04 -24.52
CA LYS A 107 -11.38 32.40 -23.19
C LYS A 107 -11.17 33.39 -22.03
N SER A 108 -11.62 34.64 -22.20
CA SER A 108 -11.33 35.72 -21.25
C SER A 108 -12.43 35.86 -20.20
N ILE A 109 -12.04 35.83 -18.92
CA ILE A 109 -12.93 36.01 -17.77
C ILE A 109 -13.21 37.51 -17.52
N PHE A 110 -12.28 38.38 -17.90
CA PHE A 110 -12.26 39.80 -17.52
C PHE A 110 -12.70 40.75 -18.64
N LEU A 111 -13.29 40.24 -19.73
CA LEU A 111 -13.72 41.08 -20.83
C LEU A 111 -14.90 41.98 -20.38
N ASP A 112 -14.77 43.30 -20.54
CA ASP A 112 -15.84 44.23 -20.19
C ASP A 112 -17.12 44.00 -21.00
N LYS A 113 -18.27 44.15 -20.34
CA LYS A 113 -19.62 43.96 -20.91
C LYS A 113 -19.96 42.55 -21.44
N ALA A 114 -19.07 41.56 -21.28
CA ALA A 114 -19.43 40.15 -21.49
C ALA A 114 -20.45 39.68 -20.42
N ASP A 115 -21.43 38.86 -20.83
CA ASP A 115 -22.47 38.30 -19.98
C ASP A 115 -21.86 37.51 -18.80
N ILE A 116 -22.42 37.71 -17.60
CA ILE A 116 -21.94 37.10 -16.36
C ILE A 116 -21.98 35.58 -16.42
N SER A 117 -22.94 35.03 -17.17
CA SER A 117 -23.10 33.59 -17.40
C SER A 117 -21.83 32.98 -18.03
N TRP A 118 -21.25 33.65 -19.02
CA TRP A 118 -20.05 33.18 -19.70
C TRP A 118 -18.80 33.33 -18.83
N ARG A 119 -18.68 34.44 -18.09
CA ARG A 119 -17.59 34.64 -17.12
C ARG A 119 -17.57 33.55 -16.05
N ALA A 120 -18.74 33.24 -15.48
CA ALA A 120 -18.89 32.17 -14.50
C ALA A 120 -18.53 30.80 -15.09
N THR A 121 -18.94 30.53 -16.34
CA THR A 121 -18.63 29.27 -17.03
C THR A 121 -17.13 29.11 -17.27
N PHE A 122 -16.42 30.15 -17.75
CA PHE A 122 -14.96 30.09 -17.94
C PHE A 122 -14.21 29.98 -16.62
N LEU A 123 -14.66 30.69 -15.59
CA LEU A 123 -14.07 30.59 -14.26
C LEU A 123 -14.23 29.17 -13.71
N LEU A 124 -15.41 28.56 -13.84
CA LEU A 124 -15.67 27.20 -13.38
C LEU A 124 -14.89 26.16 -14.19
N LEU A 125 -14.79 26.31 -15.51
CA LEU A 125 -13.98 25.42 -16.36
C LEU A 125 -12.49 25.52 -16.03
N THR A 126 -11.99 26.71 -15.70
CA THR A 126 -10.60 26.94 -15.29
C THR A 126 -10.34 26.41 -13.87
N ALA A 127 -11.33 26.51 -12.96
CA ALA A 127 -11.23 26.02 -11.59
C ALA A 127 -11.41 24.49 -11.49
N LEU A 128 -12.11 23.87 -12.42
CA LEU A 128 -12.37 22.43 -12.45
C LEU A 128 -11.09 21.57 -12.31
N PRO A 129 -10.03 21.74 -13.12
CA PRO A 129 -8.81 20.94 -12.98
C PRO A 129 -8.12 21.13 -11.62
N LEU A 130 -8.19 22.33 -11.02
CA LEU A 130 -7.68 22.59 -9.67
C LEU A 130 -8.49 21.84 -8.62
N GLY A 131 -9.82 21.89 -8.72
CA GLY A 131 -10.73 21.16 -7.84
C GLY A 131 -10.53 19.66 -7.91
N LEU A 132 -10.43 19.10 -9.12
CA LEU A 132 -10.15 17.68 -9.34
C LEU A 132 -8.78 17.28 -8.79
N SER A 133 -7.76 18.14 -8.95
CA SER A 133 -6.40 17.91 -8.43
C SER A 133 -6.36 17.83 -6.90
N VAL A 134 -7.12 18.69 -6.22
CA VAL A 134 -7.27 18.62 -4.76
C VAL A 134 -8.11 17.41 -4.35
N ALA A 135 -9.19 17.11 -5.08
CA ALA A 135 -10.11 16.03 -4.74
C ALA A 135 -9.43 14.65 -4.73
N TYR A 136 -8.70 14.28 -5.77
CA TYR A 136 -8.06 12.95 -5.81
C TYR A 136 -6.94 12.82 -4.76
N LYS A 137 -6.22 13.91 -4.46
CA LYS A 137 -5.16 13.94 -3.43
C LYS A 137 -5.68 13.77 -2.00
N ARG A 138 -6.97 14.04 -1.75
CA ARG A 138 -7.59 13.79 -0.44
C ARG A 138 -7.97 12.33 -0.22
N LEU A 139 -7.97 11.51 -1.27
CA LEU A 139 -8.40 10.10 -1.22
C LEU A 139 -7.21 9.16 -0.96
N LEU A 140 -6.47 9.43 0.11
CA LEU A 140 -5.34 8.62 0.57
C LEU A 140 -5.81 7.43 1.43
N GLY A 141 -4.90 6.49 1.68
CA GLY A 141 -5.13 5.36 2.61
C GLY A 141 -5.74 4.11 1.96
N GLY A 142 -5.57 3.93 0.65
CA GLY A 142 -5.84 2.66 0.00
C GLY A 142 -4.65 1.71 0.06
N SER A 143 -4.88 0.46 -0.34
CA SER A 143 -3.82 -0.52 -0.54
C SER A 143 -4.14 -1.40 -1.74
N SER A 144 -3.08 -1.94 -2.34
CA SER A 144 -3.18 -2.92 -3.43
C SER A 144 -2.32 -4.12 -3.08
N THR A 145 -2.82 -5.32 -3.36
CA THR A 145 -2.14 -6.57 -3.01
C THR A 145 -1.97 -7.43 -4.26
N ILE A 146 -0.77 -7.97 -4.44
CA ILE A 146 -0.47 -8.95 -5.49
C ILE A 146 0.15 -10.21 -4.88
N GLU A 147 -0.03 -11.33 -5.55
CA GLU A 147 0.72 -12.55 -5.25
C GLU A 147 2.09 -12.49 -5.93
N VAL A 148 3.16 -12.70 -5.15
CA VAL A 148 4.53 -12.59 -5.62
C VAL A 148 5.12 -13.97 -5.79
N GLN A 149 5.38 -14.36 -7.04
CA GLN A 149 6.27 -15.47 -7.35
C GLN A 149 7.72 -14.97 -7.21
N SER A 150 8.26 -15.03 -6.00
CA SER A 150 9.68 -14.78 -5.74
C SER A 150 10.56 -15.86 -6.41
N GLN A 151 11.54 -15.42 -7.20
CA GLN A 151 12.60 -16.27 -7.79
C GLN A 151 13.79 -16.49 -6.85
N LEU A 152 13.77 -15.91 -5.64
CA LEU A 152 14.87 -16.00 -4.69
C LEU A 152 14.87 -17.37 -4.00
N PRO A 153 16.04 -17.89 -3.57
CA PRO A 153 16.09 -19.08 -2.73
C PRO A 153 15.37 -18.81 -1.40
N ARG A 154 14.27 -19.52 -1.16
CA ARG A 154 13.43 -19.33 0.02
C ARG A 154 13.74 -20.44 1.00
N PHE A 155 14.46 -20.08 2.05
CA PHE A 155 14.85 -21.02 3.09
C PHE A 155 14.26 -20.60 4.43
N TYR A 156 13.87 -21.61 5.19
CA TYR A 156 13.28 -21.53 6.51
C TYR A 156 14.05 -22.44 7.46
N GLY A 157 13.95 -22.16 8.74
CA GLY A 157 14.49 -23.06 9.75
C GLY A 157 14.65 -22.43 11.12
N LEU A 158 15.51 -23.07 11.92
CA LEU A 158 15.90 -22.62 13.25
C LEU A 158 16.94 -21.50 13.13
N VAL A 159 16.46 -20.30 12.81
CA VAL A 159 17.30 -19.13 12.59
C VAL A 159 17.00 -18.05 13.63
N PRO A 160 18.02 -17.32 14.11
CA PRO A 160 17.79 -16.14 14.91
C PRO A 160 17.36 -14.97 14.01
N LEU A 161 16.43 -14.14 14.46
CA LEU A 161 16.14 -12.88 13.78
C LEU A 161 17.25 -11.86 14.05
N PRO A 162 17.82 -11.21 13.01
CA PRO A 162 18.70 -10.07 13.20
C PRO A 162 17.84 -8.87 13.65
N MET A 163 17.70 -8.67 14.95
CA MET A 163 16.95 -7.53 15.49
C MET A 163 17.89 -6.39 15.89
N GLY A 164 17.98 -5.38 15.02
CA GLY A 164 18.71 -4.15 15.29
C GLY A 164 20.24 -4.30 15.27
N THR A 165 20.94 -3.27 15.74
CA THR A 165 22.41 -3.22 15.79
C THR A 165 23.01 -4.05 16.93
N PHE A 166 22.18 -4.61 17.82
CA PHE A 166 22.60 -5.41 18.98
C PHE A 166 22.88 -6.88 18.59
N ASN A 167 23.74 -7.08 17.58
CA ASN A 167 24.23 -8.39 17.12
C ASN A 167 25.27 -9.02 18.09
N VAL A 168 25.66 -8.32 19.15
CA VAL A 168 26.80 -8.74 19.99
C VAL A 168 26.45 -9.93 20.91
N VAL A 169 25.17 -10.21 21.15
CA VAL A 169 24.71 -11.26 22.08
C VAL A 169 24.04 -12.41 21.33
N ASN A 170 24.85 -13.21 20.62
CA ASN A 170 24.43 -14.51 20.11
C ASN A 170 24.47 -15.54 21.25
N ASN A 171 23.46 -15.53 22.14
CA ASN A 171 23.32 -16.53 23.19
C ASN A 171 21.86 -17.01 23.38
N SER A 172 21.73 -18.19 23.98
CA SER A 172 20.45 -18.84 24.30
C SER A 172 19.53 -17.96 25.16
N ILE A 173 20.09 -17.20 26.10
CA ILE A 173 19.37 -16.29 27.01
C ILE A 173 18.63 -15.21 26.22
N TYR A 174 19.34 -14.53 25.32
CA TYR A 174 18.79 -13.45 24.51
C TYR A 174 17.69 -13.96 23.58
N TYR A 175 17.91 -15.10 22.92
CA TYR A 175 16.92 -15.71 22.04
C TYR A 175 15.64 -16.12 22.79
N MET A 176 15.78 -16.70 23.98
CA MET A 176 14.64 -17.08 24.81
C MET A 176 13.83 -15.85 25.24
N ILE A 177 14.48 -14.79 25.73
CA ILE A 177 13.81 -13.55 26.14
C ILE A 177 13.10 -12.92 24.94
N ASN A 178 13.78 -12.75 23.81
CA ASN A 178 13.23 -12.07 22.65
C ASN A 178 11.98 -12.79 22.09
N ALA A 179 12.01 -14.12 22.01
CA ALA A 179 10.85 -14.90 21.58
C ALA A 179 9.69 -14.86 22.59
N SER A 180 9.97 -14.70 23.88
CA SER A 180 8.97 -14.82 24.95
C SER A 180 8.40 -13.49 25.43
N VAL A 181 9.06 -12.34 25.19
CA VAL A 181 8.59 -11.01 25.65
C VAL A 181 7.16 -10.70 25.22
N PRO A 182 6.75 -10.89 23.94
CA PRO A 182 5.37 -10.64 23.53
C PRO A 182 4.35 -11.51 24.27
N TYR A 183 4.69 -12.76 24.59
CA TYR A 183 3.86 -13.64 25.41
C TYR A 183 3.80 -13.19 26.87
N MET A 184 4.94 -12.81 27.45
CA MET A 184 5.00 -12.31 28.84
C MET A 184 4.13 -11.06 29.02
N ALA A 185 4.13 -10.17 28.02
CA ALA A 185 3.26 -9.01 27.99
C ALA A 185 1.79 -9.39 27.80
N GLY A 186 1.47 -10.35 26.92
CA GLY A 186 0.08 -10.75 26.66
C GLY A 186 -0.56 -11.61 27.77
N SER A 187 0.24 -12.35 28.53
CA SER A 187 -0.22 -13.19 29.65
C SER A 187 -0.43 -12.40 30.96
N SER A 188 -0.24 -11.07 30.97
CA SER A 188 -0.56 -10.24 32.14
C SER A 188 -2.05 -10.18 32.43
N ASP A 189 -2.89 -10.24 31.40
CA ASP A 189 -4.32 -9.90 31.49
C ASP A 189 -5.22 -10.92 30.79
N GLY A 190 -6.43 -11.11 31.34
CA GLY A 190 -7.47 -11.94 30.73
C GLY A 190 -7.27 -13.46 30.90
N HIS A 191 -8.05 -14.24 30.15
CA HIS A 191 -7.92 -15.69 30.05
C HIS A 191 -7.16 -16.05 28.76
N PRO A 192 -6.36 -17.13 28.77
CA PRO A 192 -5.65 -17.56 27.58
C PRO A 192 -6.65 -17.98 26.49
N GLN A 193 -6.36 -17.54 25.27
CA GLN A 193 -7.13 -17.88 24.06
C GLN A 193 -6.33 -18.87 23.22
N TYR A 194 -7.02 -19.71 22.47
CA TYR A 194 -6.40 -20.77 21.67
C TYR A 194 -7.11 -20.94 20.32
N PRO A 195 -6.39 -21.12 19.20
CA PRO A 195 -4.95 -20.87 19.10
C PRO A 195 -4.64 -19.37 19.18
N GLN A 196 -3.54 -19.00 19.84
CA GLN A 196 -3.12 -17.61 19.99
C GLN A 196 -1.64 -17.45 19.70
N VAL A 197 -1.30 -16.48 18.84
CA VAL A 197 0.08 -16.19 18.42
C VAL A 197 0.68 -15.05 19.24
N TYR A 198 1.99 -15.12 19.45
CA TYR A 198 2.78 -14.10 20.14
C TYR A 198 4.11 -13.85 19.43
N GLY A 199 4.40 -12.58 19.18
CA GLY A 199 5.68 -12.18 18.60
C GLY A 199 5.85 -12.66 17.16
N PHE A 200 7.00 -13.23 16.86
CA PHE A 200 7.39 -13.63 15.50
C PHE A 200 7.32 -15.14 15.25
N ASN A 201 7.28 -15.97 16.30
CA ASN A 201 7.30 -17.42 16.15
C ASN A 201 6.48 -18.22 17.18
N MET A 202 6.02 -17.64 18.28
CA MET A 202 5.36 -18.40 19.34
C MET A 202 3.86 -18.54 19.11
N ILE A 203 3.32 -19.74 19.33
CA ILE A 203 1.89 -20.05 19.24
C ILE A 203 1.48 -20.92 20.43
N LEU A 204 0.50 -20.46 21.21
CA LEU A 204 -0.26 -21.34 22.09
C LEU A 204 -1.27 -22.11 21.23
N LEU A 205 -1.09 -23.41 21.13
CA LEU A 205 -1.97 -24.28 20.33
C LEU A 205 -3.23 -24.64 21.12
N ASP A 206 -3.05 -25.00 22.38
CA ASP A 206 -4.10 -25.33 23.34
C ASP A 206 -3.62 -25.04 24.77
N ASN A 207 -4.41 -25.39 25.78
CA ASN A 207 -4.08 -25.17 27.20
C ASN A 207 -2.89 -25.97 27.73
N THR A 208 -2.42 -26.96 26.97
CA THR A 208 -1.35 -27.90 27.31
C THR A 208 -0.21 -27.91 26.32
N SER A 209 -0.26 -27.12 25.24
CA SER A 209 0.75 -27.16 24.20
C SER A 209 1.10 -25.80 23.59
N THR A 210 2.40 -25.59 23.39
CA THR A 210 2.96 -24.38 22.78
C THR A 210 3.98 -24.76 21.72
N ALA A 211 3.97 -24.06 20.59
CA ALA A 211 4.92 -24.21 19.50
C ALA A 211 5.73 -22.93 19.28
N LEU A 212 7.01 -23.09 18.95
CA LEU A 212 7.82 -22.04 18.32
C LEU A 212 8.12 -22.47 16.89
N LEU A 213 7.55 -21.75 15.93
CA LEU A 213 7.71 -22.01 14.50
C LEU A 213 9.09 -21.59 14.02
N ASP A 214 9.58 -22.33 13.04
CA ASP A 214 10.75 -21.93 12.26
C ASP A 214 10.46 -20.68 11.45
N LEU A 215 11.52 -19.94 11.18
CA LEU A 215 11.44 -18.62 10.59
C LEU A 215 12.03 -18.59 9.19
N PRO A 216 11.56 -17.67 8.33
CA PRO A 216 12.25 -17.40 7.09
C PRO A 216 13.68 -16.90 7.38
N SER A 217 14.63 -17.33 6.56
CA SER A 217 16.05 -17.05 6.78
C SER A 217 16.35 -15.54 6.84
N PRO A 218 17.36 -15.09 7.60
CA PRO A 218 17.73 -13.68 7.68
C PRO A 218 18.04 -13.04 6.32
N GLY A 219 18.69 -13.78 5.42
CA GLY A 219 18.98 -13.33 4.05
C GLY A 219 17.70 -13.10 3.24
N PHE A 220 16.74 -14.02 3.35
CA PHE A 220 15.45 -13.86 2.68
C PHE A 220 14.66 -12.68 3.28
N LEU A 221 14.57 -12.57 4.61
CA LEU A 221 13.87 -11.47 5.26
C LEU A 221 14.48 -10.10 4.92
N SER A 222 15.81 -9.97 4.98
CA SER A 222 16.47 -8.72 4.64
C SER A 222 16.23 -8.31 3.18
N SER A 223 16.21 -9.26 2.24
CA SER A 223 15.90 -8.98 0.83
C SER A 223 14.47 -8.45 0.64
N ILE A 224 13.52 -8.92 1.45
CA ILE A 224 12.14 -8.40 1.46
C ILE A 224 12.13 -6.99 2.07
N GLN A 225 12.71 -6.84 3.26
CA GLN A 225 12.67 -5.61 4.03
C GLN A 225 13.35 -4.43 3.32
N GLN A 226 14.44 -4.67 2.58
CA GLN A 226 15.12 -3.65 1.78
C GLN A 226 14.24 -3.11 0.64
N ASN A 227 13.34 -3.92 0.10
CA ASN A 227 12.45 -3.55 -1.01
C ASN A 227 11.13 -2.90 -0.53
N LEU A 228 10.84 -2.93 0.77
CA LEU A 228 9.62 -2.35 1.34
C LEU A 228 9.79 -0.85 1.62
N THR A 229 8.81 -0.05 1.20
CA THR A 229 8.73 1.37 1.60
C THR A 229 7.86 1.55 2.85
N GLY A 230 7.78 2.78 3.36
CA GLY A 230 7.00 3.06 4.57
C GLY A 230 5.50 2.78 4.36
N GLY A 231 4.96 1.82 5.12
CA GLY A 231 3.56 1.38 5.03
C GLY A 231 3.33 0.15 4.17
N ASP A 232 4.34 -0.31 3.42
CA ASP A 232 4.25 -1.56 2.66
C ASP A 232 4.46 -2.77 3.58
N SER A 233 3.83 -3.89 3.23
CA SER A 233 3.99 -5.14 3.97
C SER A 233 3.88 -6.35 3.05
N TRP A 234 4.55 -7.44 3.41
CA TRP A 234 4.36 -8.74 2.79
C TRP A 234 3.69 -9.68 3.78
N SER A 235 2.65 -10.37 3.34
CA SER A 235 2.08 -11.49 4.06
C SER A 235 2.64 -12.78 3.48
N ILE A 236 3.32 -13.55 4.32
CA ILE A 236 3.96 -14.82 3.97
C ILE A 236 3.18 -15.91 4.69
N SER A 237 2.63 -16.89 3.97
CA SER A 237 2.07 -18.11 4.57
C SER A 237 2.84 -19.31 4.06
N ALA A 238 3.28 -20.17 4.97
CA ALA A 238 4.06 -21.36 4.61
C ALA A 238 3.86 -22.49 5.64
N THR A 239 4.06 -23.72 5.18
CA THR A 239 4.22 -24.90 6.03
C THR A 239 5.70 -25.07 6.36
N VAL A 240 6.00 -24.98 7.66
CA VAL A 240 7.33 -25.01 8.28
C VAL A 240 7.36 -26.05 9.38
N ASP A 241 8.53 -26.32 9.92
CA ASP A 241 8.70 -27.09 11.13
C ASP A 241 8.58 -26.18 12.37
N GLY A 242 8.24 -26.73 13.52
CA GLY A 242 8.16 -26.01 14.78
C GLY A 242 8.60 -26.87 15.97
N THR A 243 9.18 -26.23 16.99
CA THR A 243 9.52 -26.87 18.26
C THR A 243 8.32 -26.78 19.20
N VAL A 244 7.70 -27.91 19.50
CA VAL A 244 6.47 -28.02 20.27
C VAL A 244 6.74 -28.65 21.63
N ALA A 245 6.27 -28.00 22.69
CA ALA A 245 6.25 -28.57 24.05
C ALA A 245 4.81 -28.92 24.43
N ARG A 246 4.58 -30.14 24.92
CA ARG A 246 3.29 -30.63 25.41
C ARG A 246 3.37 -31.05 26.86
N TYR A 247 2.43 -30.58 27.66
CA TYR A 247 2.24 -31.07 29.01
C TYR A 247 1.71 -32.50 28.99
N ASN A 248 2.45 -33.42 29.61
CA ASN A 248 2.01 -34.80 29.76
C ASN A 248 1.17 -34.93 31.04
N THR A 249 -0.12 -35.23 30.89
CA THR A 249 -1.06 -35.38 32.00
C THR A 249 -0.82 -36.64 32.85
N SER A 250 -0.08 -37.62 32.33
CA SER A 250 0.24 -38.88 33.03
C SER A 250 1.36 -38.72 34.06
N VAL A 251 1.91 -37.52 34.28
CA VAL A 251 2.99 -37.29 35.27
C VAL A 251 2.67 -37.83 36.66
N SER A 252 1.41 -37.76 37.07
CA SER A 252 0.94 -38.26 38.36
C SER A 252 1.28 -39.73 38.58
N THR A 253 1.31 -40.55 37.51
CA THR A 253 1.62 -41.99 37.60
C THR A 253 3.09 -42.25 37.94
N TYR A 254 4.00 -41.33 37.58
CA TYR A 254 5.44 -41.49 37.80
C TYR A 254 5.93 -40.91 39.13
N ARG A 255 5.10 -40.18 39.88
CA ARG A 255 5.53 -39.48 41.12
C ARG A 255 6.12 -40.45 42.16
N ASN A 256 5.52 -41.63 42.27
CA ASN A 256 5.95 -42.69 43.20
C ASN A 256 6.88 -43.73 42.56
N ASP A 257 7.20 -43.60 41.26
CA ASP A 257 8.07 -44.54 40.56
C ASP A 257 9.55 -44.19 40.81
N ASN A 258 10.15 -44.89 41.78
CA ASN A 258 11.56 -44.68 42.12
C ASN A 258 12.52 -45.05 40.97
N ALA A 259 12.15 -45.98 40.08
CA ALA A 259 12.99 -46.35 38.94
C ALA A 259 13.02 -45.22 37.90
N PHE A 260 11.86 -44.65 37.60
CA PHE A 260 11.76 -43.46 36.74
C PHE A 260 12.62 -42.31 37.27
N TRP A 261 12.46 -41.94 38.54
CA TRP A 261 13.21 -40.80 39.11
C TRP A 261 14.72 -41.05 39.20
N LYS A 262 15.12 -42.28 39.54
CA LYS A 262 16.55 -42.66 39.49
C LYS A 262 17.10 -42.53 38.07
N SER A 263 16.34 -42.96 37.06
CA SER A 263 16.71 -42.80 35.66
C SER A 263 16.76 -41.33 35.25
N ALA A 264 15.76 -40.52 35.60
CA ALA A 264 15.69 -39.10 35.26
C ALA A 264 16.86 -38.30 35.85
N PHE A 265 17.27 -38.59 37.09
CA PHE A 265 18.45 -37.96 37.69
C PHE A 265 19.75 -38.43 37.02
N ASN A 266 19.90 -39.73 36.75
CA ASN A 266 21.13 -40.29 36.19
C ASN A 266 21.34 -39.96 34.70
N HIS A 267 20.27 -39.94 33.91
CA HIS A 267 20.30 -39.69 32.46
C HIS A 267 19.96 -38.24 32.10
N SER A 268 19.92 -37.34 33.08
CA SER A 268 19.74 -35.93 32.79
C SER A 268 20.98 -35.33 32.16
N TYR A 269 20.76 -34.52 31.13
CA TYR A 269 21.82 -33.89 30.38
C TYR A 269 21.95 -32.44 30.84
N ASN A 270 23.13 -32.11 31.36
CA ASN A 270 23.58 -30.76 31.67
C ASN A 270 22.66 -29.92 32.60
N PRO A 271 22.57 -30.25 33.90
CA PRO A 271 23.48 -31.11 34.66
C PRO A 271 22.89 -32.48 34.95
N THR A 272 23.73 -33.40 35.43
CA THR A 272 23.25 -34.66 36.01
C THR A 272 22.60 -34.38 37.37
N GLY A 273 21.28 -34.47 37.41
CA GLY A 273 20.44 -34.31 38.60
C GLY A 273 19.41 -33.18 38.46
N LEU A 274 18.87 -32.79 39.60
CA LEU A 274 17.91 -31.70 39.73
C LEU A 274 18.63 -30.36 39.83
N ALA A 275 18.48 -29.49 38.83
CA ALA A 275 18.93 -28.11 38.89
C ALA A 275 17.81 -27.22 39.46
N THR A 276 18.14 -26.30 40.36
CA THR A 276 17.15 -25.47 41.06
C THR A 276 17.64 -24.04 41.20
N ILE A 277 16.70 -23.11 41.34
CA ILE A 277 16.99 -21.74 41.75
C ILE A 277 15.87 -21.20 42.67
N SER A 278 16.24 -20.32 43.59
CA SER A 278 15.27 -19.60 44.43
C SER A 278 14.38 -18.67 43.60
N MET A 279 13.11 -18.57 43.98
CA MET A 279 12.20 -17.54 43.48
C MET A 279 11.95 -16.42 44.50
N TYR A 280 12.74 -16.36 45.57
CA TYR A 280 12.70 -15.27 46.58
C TYR A 280 11.34 -15.08 47.28
N ASN A 281 10.51 -16.11 47.33
CA ASN A 281 9.17 -16.10 47.92
C ASN A 281 8.87 -17.35 48.77
N GLY A 282 9.92 -18.04 49.26
CA GLY A 282 9.82 -19.31 49.99
C GLY A 282 9.62 -20.54 49.09
N TYR A 283 9.60 -20.36 47.77
CA TYR A 283 9.57 -21.43 46.78
C TYR A 283 10.81 -21.39 45.88
N GLN A 284 11.04 -22.53 45.22
CA GLN A 284 12.06 -22.74 44.22
C GLN A 284 11.42 -23.25 42.94
N ILE A 285 12.09 -23.02 41.82
CA ILE A 285 11.79 -23.70 40.57
C ILE A 285 12.90 -24.72 40.31
N GLY A 286 12.51 -25.92 39.92
CA GLY A 286 13.42 -27.03 39.63
C GLY A 286 13.24 -27.53 38.21
N MET A 287 14.33 -27.94 37.58
CA MET A 287 14.35 -28.47 36.23
C MET A 287 15.21 -29.73 36.13
N ILE A 288 14.73 -30.73 35.37
CA ILE A 288 15.50 -31.88 34.90
C ILE A 288 15.25 -32.05 33.41
N ASN A 289 16.30 -31.96 32.60
CA ASN A 289 16.22 -32.21 31.16
C ASN A 289 16.59 -33.67 30.88
N GLY A 290 15.66 -34.44 30.30
CA GLY A 290 15.91 -35.81 29.87
C GLY A 290 16.05 -35.89 28.36
N LEU A 291 17.06 -36.64 27.91
CA LEU A 291 17.20 -37.07 26.52
C LEU A 291 16.79 -38.54 26.43
N HIS A 292 15.95 -38.88 25.47
CA HIS A 292 15.78 -40.27 25.02
C HIS A 292 16.29 -40.33 23.59
N SER A 293 17.22 -41.26 23.33
CA SER A 293 17.86 -41.43 22.03
C SER A 293 16.86 -41.83 20.95
N GLU A 294 15.76 -42.48 21.32
CA GLU A 294 14.65 -42.81 20.41
C GLU A 294 13.39 -43.05 21.25
N TYR A 295 12.39 -42.18 21.06
CA TYR A 295 11.02 -42.24 21.61
C TYR A 295 10.84 -42.29 23.15
N PRO A 296 9.99 -41.44 23.76
CA PRO A 296 9.20 -40.34 23.18
C PRO A 296 9.97 -39.01 23.22
N GLY A 297 11.01 -38.85 22.40
CA GLY A 297 11.75 -37.57 22.25
C GLY A 297 12.39 -37.03 23.55
N PRO A 298 12.99 -35.84 23.51
CA PRO A 298 13.43 -35.15 24.72
C PRO A 298 12.24 -34.75 25.60
N TYR A 299 12.46 -34.69 26.91
CA TYR A 299 11.49 -34.18 27.86
C TYR A 299 12.13 -33.23 28.87
N CYS A 300 11.31 -32.40 29.49
CA CYS A 300 11.70 -31.53 30.60
C CYS A 300 10.75 -31.75 31.76
N LEU A 301 11.30 -32.02 32.94
CA LEU A 301 10.56 -31.97 34.19
C LEU A 301 10.77 -30.58 34.79
N LEU A 302 9.69 -29.83 35.01
CA LEU A 302 9.71 -28.48 35.55
C LEU A 302 8.63 -28.36 36.63
N GLY A 303 8.91 -27.66 37.72
CA GLY A 303 7.91 -27.46 38.78
C GLY A 303 8.35 -26.53 39.89
N PHE A 304 7.36 -26.00 40.62
CA PHE A 304 7.56 -25.17 41.79
C PHE A 304 7.46 -26.00 43.06
N PHE A 305 8.36 -25.81 44.01
CA PHE A 305 8.34 -26.57 45.27
C PHE A 305 8.94 -25.75 46.41
N LYS A 306 8.65 -26.13 47.66
CA LYS A 306 9.18 -25.42 48.82
C LYS A 306 10.66 -25.74 49.00
N GLY A 307 11.48 -24.72 49.23
CA GLY A 307 12.90 -24.90 49.47
C GLY A 307 13.59 -23.61 49.92
N SER A 308 14.81 -23.76 50.43
CA SER A 308 15.59 -22.69 51.08
C SER A 308 16.91 -22.36 50.40
N ALA A 309 17.23 -23.02 49.28
CA ALA A 309 18.50 -22.78 48.59
C ALA A 309 18.51 -21.38 47.93
N TYR A 310 19.61 -20.66 48.12
CA TYR A 310 19.85 -19.34 47.57
C TYR A 310 20.82 -19.44 46.37
N GLY A 311 20.46 -18.91 45.21
CA GLY A 311 21.21 -19.10 43.97
C GLY A 311 20.89 -20.41 43.24
N ILE A 312 21.76 -20.82 42.31
CA ILE A 312 21.60 -22.05 41.51
C ILE A 312 22.24 -23.23 42.25
N HIS A 313 21.50 -24.33 42.41
CA HIS A 313 21.97 -25.56 43.06
C HIS A 313 21.66 -26.79 42.23
N ILE A 314 22.54 -27.79 42.28
CA ILE A 314 22.38 -29.08 41.59
C ILE A 314 22.33 -30.19 42.63
N TYR A 315 21.28 -31.02 42.60
CA TYR A 315 21.10 -32.16 43.49
C TYR A 315 21.19 -33.46 42.68
N GLY A 316 22.23 -34.26 42.91
CA GLY A 316 22.41 -35.56 42.23
C GLY A 316 21.61 -36.71 42.87
N ASN A 317 21.17 -36.57 44.12
CA ASN A 317 20.46 -37.64 44.84
C ASN A 317 18.94 -37.54 44.69
N ALA A 318 18.32 -38.51 44.01
CA ALA A 318 16.87 -38.59 43.80
C ALA A 318 16.05 -38.82 45.09
N THR A 319 16.68 -39.25 46.19
CA THR A 319 16.01 -39.52 47.48
C THR A 319 16.24 -38.43 48.54
N GLY A 320 17.01 -37.39 48.22
CA GLY A 320 17.18 -36.24 49.11
C GLY A 320 15.86 -35.51 49.37
N SER A 321 15.74 -34.83 50.52
CA SER A 321 14.51 -34.12 50.91
C SER A 321 14.04 -33.11 49.84
N THR A 322 14.95 -32.31 49.29
CA THR A 322 14.68 -31.37 48.19
C THR A 322 14.17 -32.08 46.94
N SER A 323 14.83 -33.18 46.55
CA SER A 323 14.45 -33.98 45.39
C SER A 323 13.07 -34.61 45.59
N LEU A 324 12.76 -35.15 46.77
CA LEU A 324 11.44 -35.69 47.09
C LEU A 324 10.34 -34.62 47.03
N GLU A 325 10.64 -33.39 47.43
CA GLU A 325 9.69 -32.28 47.35
C GLU A 325 9.46 -31.81 45.91
N PHE A 326 10.50 -31.79 45.08
CA PHE A 326 10.37 -31.56 43.64
C PHE A 326 9.52 -32.66 42.97
N ARG A 327 9.79 -33.94 43.29
CA ARG A 327 9.03 -35.09 42.74
C ARG A 327 7.53 -34.97 42.93
N LYS A 328 7.09 -34.41 44.06
CA LYS A 328 5.67 -34.17 44.36
C LYS A 328 5.04 -33.05 43.54
N ASN A 329 5.82 -32.14 42.95
CA ASN A 329 5.29 -30.94 42.30
C ASN A 329 5.75 -30.80 40.84
N ALA A 330 6.61 -31.68 40.36
CA ALA A 330 7.07 -31.67 38.99
C ALA A 330 5.94 -31.96 38.00
N HIS A 331 6.03 -31.30 36.85
CA HIS A 331 5.27 -31.51 35.63
C HIS A 331 6.25 -31.98 34.54
N LYS A 332 5.84 -32.93 33.69
CA LYS A 332 6.62 -33.39 32.53
C LYS A 332 6.09 -32.72 31.27
N PHE A 333 7.01 -32.18 30.51
CA PHE A 333 6.79 -31.59 29.21
C PHE A 333 7.54 -32.42 28.18
N GLU A 334 6.85 -32.88 27.15
CA GLU A 334 7.45 -33.61 26.03
C GLU A 334 7.73 -32.62 24.91
N ILE A 335 8.95 -32.67 24.37
CA ILE A 335 9.41 -31.73 23.35
C ILE A 335 9.59 -32.51 22.04
N GLN A 336 9.07 -31.97 20.95
CA GLN A 336 9.24 -32.53 19.63
C GLN A 336 9.20 -31.49 18.52
N ARG A 337 9.81 -31.82 17.38
CA ARG A 337 9.70 -31.08 16.13
C ARG A 337 8.48 -31.56 15.34
N GLU A 338 7.67 -30.63 14.84
CA GLU A 338 6.44 -30.95 14.10
C GLU A 338 6.23 -30.08 12.87
N LYS A 339 5.42 -30.58 11.93
CA LYS A 339 4.89 -29.76 10.84
C LYS A 339 3.83 -28.78 11.34
N CYS A 340 4.09 -27.51 11.09
CA CYS A 340 3.25 -26.38 11.45
C CYS A 340 3.01 -25.47 10.23
N ARG A 341 1.87 -24.80 10.20
CA ARG A 341 1.57 -23.76 9.22
C ARG A 341 1.59 -22.40 9.90
N GLY A 342 2.38 -21.47 9.39
CA GLY A 342 2.48 -20.11 9.89
C GLY A 342 2.04 -19.09 8.84
N GLN A 343 1.54 -17.95 9.31
CA GLN A 343 1.35 -16.76 8.50
C GLN A 343 2.01 -15.57 9.18
N TRP A 344 2.96 -14.94 8.50
CA TRP A 344 3.69 -13.78 8.97
C TRP A 344 3.33 -12.53 8.19
N THR A 345 3.35 -11.39 8.86
CA THR A 345 3.40 -10.08 8.23
C THR A 345 4.80 -9.49 8.41
N VAL A 346 5.46 -9.20 7.30
CA VAL A 346 6.78 -8.58 7.23
C VAL A 346 6.62 -7.14 6.80
N THR A 347 7.12 -6.21 7.59
CA THR A 347 7.25 -4.79 7.25
C THR A 347 8.72 -4.47 7.06
N ARG A 348 9.05 -3.24 6.63
CA ARG A 348 10.43 -2.77 6.47
C ARG A 348 11.30 -2.99 7.72
N SER A 349 10.74 -2.99 8.92
CA SER A 349 11.49 -3.07 10.18
C SER A 349 11.08 -4.22 11.10
N SER A 350 10.04 -4.99 10.77
CA SER A 350 9.52 -6.03 11.67
C SER A 350 9.02 -7.26 10.92
N ILE A 351 8.95 -8.36 11.66
CA ILE A 351 8.20 -9.57 11.31
C ILE A 351 7.32 -9.91 12.50
N GLN A 352 6.06 -10.25 12.22
CA GLN A 352 5.10 -10.67 13.23
C GLN A 352 4.34 -11.89 12.72
N LEU A 353 4.15 -12.86 13.60
CA LEU A 353 3.28 -14.00 13.34
C LEU A 353 1.83 -13.56 13.58
N VAL A 354 0.98 -13.77 12.58
CA VAL A 354 -0.44 -13.35 12.58
C VAL A 354 -1.34 -14.53 12.92
N THR A 355 -1.06 -15.69 12.34
CA THR A 355 -1.77 -16.93 12.62
C THR A 355 -0.82 -18.12 12.52
N GLY A 356 -1.17 -19.23 13.15
CA GLY A 356 -0.55 -20.50 12.84
C GLY A 356 -1.16 -21.68 13.59
N SER A 357 -0.72 -22.87 13.22
CA SER A 357 -1.24 -24.15 13.72
C SER A 357 -0.20 -25.25 13.52
N CYS A 358 -0.31 -26.35 14.25
CA CYS A 358 0.55 -27.53 14.08
C CYS A 358 -0.30 -28.78 13.91
N THR A 359 0.17 -29.70 13.09
CA THR A 359 -0.58 -30.91 12.69
C THR A 359 -0.38 -32.09 13.65
N GLY A 360 0.65 -32.04 14.50
CA GLY A 360 1.09 -33.19 15.30
C GLY A 360 2.00 -34.16 14.53
N GLU A 361 2.17 -33.99 13.22
CA GLU A 361 3.08 -34.80 12.41
C GLU A 361 4.53 -34.49 12.78
N ARG A 362 5.27 -35.50 13.26
CA ARG A 362 6.66 -35.34 13.69
C ARG A 362 7.58 -35.17 12.49
N THR A 363 8.55 -34.27 12.62
CA THR A 363 9.64 -34.11 11.65
C THR A 363 10.95 -34.69 12.20
N LYS A 364 12.10 -34.39 11.58
CA LYS A 364 13.40 -34.86 12.08
C LYS A 364 13.68 -34.26 13.45
N GLN A 365 14.25 -35.08 14.35
CA GLN A 365 14.48 -34.74 15.75
C GLN A 365 15.98 -34.66 16.10
N ASP A 366 16.87 -34.81 15.11
CA ASP A 366 18.32 -34.97 15.31
C ASP A 366 18.94 -33.74 15.97
N VAL A 367 18.35 -32.56 15.73
CA VAL A 367 18.68 -31.29 16.41
C VAL A 367 18.75 -31.41 17.94
N PHE A 368 17.98 -32.32 18.56
CA PHE A 368 17.96 -32.48 20.02
C PHE A 368 19.16 -33.23 20.60
N ASN A 369 19.93 -33.98 19.79
CA ASN A 369 20.97 -34.88 20.29
C ASN A 369 22.11 -34.19 21.06
N ASN A 370 22.25 -32.86 20.97
CA ASN A 370 23.24 -32.08 21.73
C ASN A 370 22.75 -30.67 22.12
N SER A 371 21.44 -30.42 22.10
CA SER A 371 20.88 -29.08 22.23
C SER A 371 20.00 -28.89 23.47
N THR A 372 20.18 -29.71 24.51
CA THR A 372 19.39 -29.55 25.73
C THR A 372 19.71 -28.23 26.43
N PRO A 373 18.69 -27.57 26.98
CA PRO A 373 18.88 -26.31 27.68
C PRO A 373 19.91 -26.37 28.81
N TYR A 374 20.77 -25.36 28.87
CA TYR A 374 21.71 -25.23 29.98
C TYR A 374 21.02 -24.56 31.16
N HIS A 375 21.05 -25.22 32.32
CA HIS A 375 20.34 -24.77 33.52
C HIS A 375 20.77 -23.37 34.00
N VAL A 376 22.03 -22.98 33.82
CA VAL A 376 22.52 -21.63 34.20
C VAL A 376 21.96 -20.55 33.29
N ASP A 377 21.69 -20.86 32.02
CA ASP A 377 21.07 -19.93 31.08
C ASP A 377 19.55 -19.82 31.34
N ALA A 378 18.90 -20.98 31.55
CA ALA A 378 17.45 -21.07 31.59
C ALA A 378 16.85 -20.68 32.95
N LEU A 379 17.35 -21.26 34.06
CA LEU A 379 16.71 -21.14 35.38
C LEU A 379 16.55 -19.69 35.85
N PRO A 380 17.52 -18.77 35.68
CA PRO A 380 17.33 -17.37 36.07
C PRO A 380 16.18 -16.68 35.32
N ILE A 381 16.04 -16.95 34.01
CA ILE A 381 14.97 -16.40 33.18
C ILE A 381 13.63 -16.99 33.60
N LEU A 382 13.58 -18.32 33.77
CA LEU A 382 12.39 -19.04 34.20
C LEU A 382 11.91 -18.56 35.57
N ALA A 383 12.83 -18.37 36.53
CA ALA A 383 12.49 -17.87 37.85
C ALA A 383 11.84 -16.49 37.77
N GLN A 384 12.40 -15.57 36.97
CA GLN A 384 11.84 -14.21 36.85
C GLN A 384 10.51 -14.18 36.07
N TRP A 385 10.38 -14.96 35.01
CA TRP A 385 9.15 -15.03 34.22
C TRP A 385 8.03 -15.71 35.01
N LEU A 386 8.30 -16.87 35.60
CA LEU A 386 7.27 -17.75 36.16
C LEU A 386 6.94 -17.47 37.62
N ILE A 387 7.66 -16.57 38.31
CA ILE A 387 7.44 -16.24 39.74
C ILE A 387 5.98 -15.87 40.06
N ARG A 388 5.24 -15.33 39.10
CA ARG A 388 3.83 -14.94 39.28
C ARG A 388 2.87 -16.12 39.38
N TYR A 389 3.21 -17.27 38.81
CA TYR A 389 2.37 -18.49 38.83
C TYR A 389 2.67 -19.40 40.02
N THR A 390 3.49 -18.91 40.94
CA THR A 390 3.97 -19.72 42.06
C THR A 390 2.89 -19.84 43.12
N PRO A 391 2.85 -20.97 43.86
CA PRO A 391 1.81 -21.18 44.87
C PRO A 391 1.80 -20.15 46.02
N SER A 392 2.84 -19.32 46.16
CA SER A 392 2.94 -18.28 47.18
C SER A 392 2.17 -16.99 46.87
N LYS A 393 1.71 -16.80 45.62
CA LYS A 393 1.05 -15.57 45.16
C LYS A 393 -0.44 -15.82 44.91
N SER A 394 -1.22 -14.73 44.83
CA SER A 394 -2.66 -14.75 44.59
C SER A 394 -3.09 -15.41 43.27
N GLN A 395 -2.15 -15.67 42.35
CA GLN A 395 -2.36 -16.33 41.05
C GLN A 395 -2.00 -17.82 41.07
N SER A 396 -1.97 -18.48 42.24
CA SER A 396 -1.60 -19.90 42.43
C SER A 396 -2.51 -20.95 41.75
N GLN A 397 -3.52 -20.50 41.00
CA GLN A 397 -4.41 -21.31 40.17
C GLN A 397 -4.74 -20.61 38.85
N SER A 398 -3.80 -19.80 38.36
CA SER A 398 -4.01 -19.04 37.13
C SER A 398 -4.23 -20.00 35.96
N PRO A 399 -5.23 -19.76 35.08
CA PRO A 399 -5.38 -20.53 33.85
C PRO A 399 -4.17 -20.43 32.92
N TRP A 400 -3.26 -19.48 33.19
CA TRP A 400 -2.00 -19.29 32.47
C TRP A 400 -0.83 -20.12 32.98
N GLU A 401 -0.96 -20.88 34.07
CA GLU A 401 0.17 -21.64 34.65
C GLU A 401 0.73 -22.67 33.66
N ILE A 402 -0.07 -23.64 33.23
CA ILE A 402 0.36 -24.68 32.28
C ILE A 402 0.76 -24.08 30.92
N PRO A 403 -0.01 -23.13 30.32
CA PRO A 403 0.42 -22.44 29.11
C PRO A 403 1.78 -21.76 29.26
N SER A 404 2.05 -21.11 30.40
CA SER A 404 3.33 -20.43 30.63
C SER A 404 4.48 -21.42 30.82
N LEU A 405 4.25 -22.54 31.49
CA LEU A 405 5.25 -23.60 31.62
C LEU A 405 5.57 -24.23 30.26
N THR A 406 4.55 -24.52 29.43
CA THR A 406 4.77 -25.08 28.07
C THR A 406 5.49 -24.07 27.17
N ALA A 407 5.11 -22.79 27.19
CA ALA A 407 5.76 -21.74 26.44
C ALA A 407 7.22 -21.55 26.86
N ALA A 408 7.49 -21.61 28.17
CA ALA A 408 8.83 -21.49 28.71
C ALA A 408 9.73 -22.67 28.35
N VAL A 409 9.20 -23.90 28.39
CA VAL A 409 9.94 -25.09 27.94
C VAL A 409 10.21 -25.03 26.44
N ALA A 410 9.19 -24.71 25.62
CA ALA A 410 9.35 -24.62 24.17
C ALA A 410 10.40 -23.56 23.79
N SER A 411 10.34 -22.37 24.39
CA SER A 411 11.26 -21.26 24.07
C SER A 411 12.68 -21.55 24.51
N MET A 412 12.85 -22.20 25.67
CA MET A 412 14.14 -22.62 26.19
C MET A 412 14.83 -23.67 25.31
N PHE A 413 14.09 -24.67 24.80
CA PHE A 413 14.65 -25.67 23.87
C PHE A 413 14.97 -25.03 22.52
N TRP A 414 14.04 -24.25 21.96
CA TRP A 414 14.25 -23.54 20.68
C TRP A 414 15.48 -22.63 20.71
N SER A 415 15.62 -21.83 21.77
CA SER A 415 16.75 -20.89 21.91
C SER A 415 18.09 -21.61 22.03
N ARG A 416 18.12 -22.76 22.72
CA ARG A 416 19.33 -23.56 22.86
C ARG A 416 19.74 -24.25 21.57
N ILE A 417 18.79 -24.76 20.78
CA ILE A 417 19.10 -25.37 19.47
C ILE A 417 19.79 -24.35 18.57
N ILE A 418 19.23 -23.15 18.47
CA ILE A 418 19.79 -22.08 17.63
C ILE A 418 21.17 -21.67 18.11
N TYR A 419 21.36 -21.51 19.42
CA TYR A 419 22.65 -21.14 19.99
C TYR A 419 23.74 -22.19 19.76
N MET A 420 23.39 -23.48 19.90
CA MET A 420 24.37 -24.57 19.78
C MET A 420 24.74 -24.91 18.33
N ASN A 421 23.91 -24.55 17.36
CA ASN A 421 24.12 -24.92 15.96
C ASN A 421 23.90 -23.75 15.00
N PRO A 422 24.67 -22.65 15.09
CA PRO A 422 24.36 -21.47 14.30
C PRO A 422 24.52 -21.66 12.78
N THR A 423 25.40 -22.56 12.29
CA THR A 423 25.73 -22.57 10.84
C THR A 423 26.42 -23.82 10.27
N ASN A 424 26.68 -24.90 11.01
CA ASN A 424 27.58 -25.97 10.53
C ASN A 424 27.01 -26.91 9.45
N GLY A 425 25.77 -26.71 8.97
CA GLY A 425 25.14 -27.60 7.99
C GLY A 425 24.95 -29.04 8.48
N THR A 426 25.22 -29.32 9.76
CA THR A 426 25.20 -30.65 10.37
C THR A 426 23.79 -31.26 10.36
N TYR A 427 22.76 -30.42 10.49
CA TYR A 427 21.36 -30.86 10.53
C TYR A 427 20.56 -30.21 9.40
N PRO A 428 20.02 -31.00 8.45
CA PRO A 428 19.23 -30.48 7.35
C PRO A 428 17.92 -29.83 7.82
N GLU A 429 17.39 -30.18 9.00
CA GLU A 429 16.21 -29.52 9.58
C GLU A 429 16.47 -28.08 10.11
N MET A 430 17.71 -27.60 10.11
CA MET A 430 18.00 -26.20 10.49
C MET A 430 17.83 -25.22 9.33
N PHE A 431 17.83 -25.71 8.09
CA PHE A 431 17.73 -24.89 6.91
C PHE A 431 17.17 -25.69 5.73
N TYR A 432 15.90 -25.46 5.41
CA TYR A 432 15.17 -26.22 4.39
C TYR A 432 14.23 -25.32 3.58
N MET A 433 13.75 -25.84 2.45
CA MET A 433 12.74 -25.16 1.63
C MET A 433 11.35 -25.37 2.23
N PRO A 434 10.51 -24.31 2.31
CA PRO A 434 9.17 -24.43 2.84
C PRO A 434 8.29 -25.25 1.89
N THR A 435 7.15 -25.69 2.41
CA THR A 435 6.07 -26.30 1.60
C THR A 435 4.83 -25.40 1.62
N ASP A 436 4.00 -25.47 0.58
CA ASP A 436 2.75 -24.68 0.46
C ASP A 436 2.90 -23.17 0.67
N GLU A 437 4.00 -22.59 0.21
CA GLU A 437 4.29 -21.18 0.44
C GLU A 437 3.51 -20.27 -0.51
N THR A 438 2.82 -19.29 0.08
CA THR A 438 2.15 -18.20 -0.64
C THR A 438 2.62 -16.86 -0.09
N ILE A 439 3.02 -15.95 -0.99
CA ILE A 439 3.54 -14.63 -0.62
C ILE A 439 2.67 -13.57 -1.27
N ARG A 440 2.11 -12.68 -0.45
CA ARG A 440 1.28 -11.56 -0.90
C ARG A 440 1.95 -10.25 -0.53
N SER A 441 2.31 -9.45 -1.52
CA SER A 441 2.85 -8.11 -1.30
C SER A 441 1.72 -7.09 -1.31
N THR A 442 1.60 -6.35 -0.21
CA THR A 442 0.65 -5.25 -0.07
C THR A 442 1.38 -3.93 -0.07
N ARG A 443 0.97 -3.02 -0.97
CA ARG A 443 1.56 -1.70 -1.12
C ARG A 443 0.52 -0.62 -0.84
N VAL A 444 0.94 0.50 -0.26
CA VAL A 444 0.07 1.66 -0.05
C VAL A 444 -0.23 2.34 -1.40
N THR A 445 -1.51 2.55 -1.67
CA THR A 445 -2.01 3.16 -2.91
C THR A 445 -3.14 4.16 -2.62
N LEU A 446 -3.62 4.84 -3.65
CA LEU A 446 -4.84 5.63 -3.54
C LEU A 446 -6.04 4.75 -3.17
N ARG A 447 -6.97 5.34 -2.42
CA ARG A 447 -8.20 4.66 -2.01
C ARG A 447 -9.14 4.56 -3.21
N ALA A 448 -9.24 3.35 -3.77
CA ALA A 448 -10.18 3.00 -4.81
C ALA A 448 -11.62 2.97 -4.27
N GLY A 449 -12.21 4.16 -4.08
CA GLY A 449 -13.60 4.35 -3.70
C GLY A 449 -14.37 5.13 -4.76
N TRP A 450 -15.70 5.11 -4.67
CA TRP A 450 -16.61 5.81 -5.59
C TRP A 450 -16.23 7.28 -5.81
N GLY A 451 -15.78 7.98 -4.78
CA GLY A 451 -15.32 9.37 -4.88
C GLY A 451 -14.15 9.56 -5.86
N LEU A 452 -13.21 8.60 -5.92
CA LEU A 452 -12.07 8.68 -6.83
C LEU A 452 -12.52 8.43 -8.27
N TYR A 453 -13.36 7.43 -8.50
CA TYR A 453 -13.93 7.17 -9.83
C TYR A 453 -14.78 8.34 -10.34
N LEU A 454 -15.59 8.96 -9.46
CA LEU A 454 -16.36 10.16 -9.80
C LEU A 454 -15.44 11.34 -10.17
N THR A 455 -14.36 11.53 -9.42
CA THR A 455 -13.36 12.57 -9.72
C THR A 455 -12.73 12.34 -11.09
N LEU A 456 -12.37 11.10 -11.41
CA LEU A 456 -11.79 10.74 -12.71
C LEU A 456 -12.80 10.83 -13.86
N ALA A 457 -14.08 10.56 -13.61
CA ALA A 457 -15.14 10.55 -14.62
C ALA A 457 -15.68 11.95 -14.97
N ALA A 458 -15.44 12.96 -14.13
CA ALA A 458 -15.99 14.30 -14.31
C ALA A 458 -15.66 14.92 -15.69
N GLN A 459 -14.39 14.90 -16.10
CA GLN A 459 -13.97 15.45 -17.40
C GLN A 459 -14.48 14.63 -18.60
N PRO A 460 -14.36 13.29 -18.63
CA PRO A 460 -14.95 12.47 -19.70
C PRO A 460 -16.45 12.68 -19.88
N VAL A 461 -17.22 12.79 -18.79
CA VAL A 461 -18.67 13.02 -18.87
C VAL A 461 -18.97 14.39 -19.51
N VAL A 462 -18.26 15.44 -19.09
CA VAL A 462 -18.38 16.78 -19.69
C VAL A 462 -17.98 16.75 -21.17
N CYS A 463 -16.89 16.08 -21.50
CA CYS A 463 -16.36 15.94 -22.86
C CYS A 463 -17.35 15.22 -23.80
N VAL A 464 -17.92 14.09 -23.37
CA VAL A 464 -18.98 13.36 -24.10
C VAL A 464 -20.21 14.24 -24.29
N GLY A 465 -20.64 14.94 -23.23
CA GLY A 465 -21.78 15.85 -23.29
C GLY A 465 -21.59 16.97 -24.31
N MET A 466 -20.42 17.63 -24.29
CA MET A 466 -20.05 18.66 -25.26
C MET A 466 -20.01 18.11 -26.69
N PHE A 467 -19.40 16.94 -26.89
CA PHE A 467 -19.30 16.31 -28.21
C PHE A 467 -20.69 15.97 -28.78
N LEU A 468 -21.56 15.32 -28.00
CA LEU A 468 -22.93 14.99 -28.42
C LEU A 468 -23.70 16.27 -28.79
N TRP A 469 -23.54 17.34 -28.01
CA TRP A 469 -24.17 18.61 -28.32
C TRP A 469 -23.64 19.25 -29.61
N ILE A 470 -22.34 19.18 -29.87
CA ILE A 470 -21.74 19.66 -31.12
C ILE A 470 -22.32 18.90 -32.32
N CYS A 471 -22.51 17.58 -32.18
CA CYS A 471 -23.10 16.71 -33.22
C CYS A 471 -24.58 17.03 -33.46
N LEU A 472 -25.39 17.18 -32.40
CA LEU A 472 -26.79 17.63 -32.50
C LEU A 472 -26.87 19.08 -33.03
N GLY A 473 -25.78 19.84 -32.87
CA GLY A 473 -25.53 21.19 -33.34
C GLY A 473 -25.33 21.36 -34.85
N TYR A 474 -25.42 20.28 -35.65
CA TYR A 474 -24.96 20.28 -37.05
C TYR A 474 -25.63 21.32 -37.97
N LYS A 475 -26.86 21.74 -37.66
CA LYS A 475 -27.60 22.74 -38.46
C LYS A 475 -27.09 24.18 -38.30
N SER A 476 -26.27 24.46 -37.29
CA SER A 476 -25.69 25.80 -37.09
C SER A 476 -24.43 25.97 -37.94
N PRO A 477 -24.25 27.09 -38.67
CA PRO A 477 -23.11 27.32 -39.58
C PRO A 477 -21.84 27.77 -38.83
N VAL A 478 -21.52 27.15 -37.68
CA VAL A 478 -20.34 27.48 -36.87
C VAL A 478 -19.46 26.25 -36.72
N GLY A 479 -18.30 26.27 -37.37
CA GLY A 479 -17.26 25.25 -37.40
C GLY A 479 -15.97 25.73 -36.72
N THR A 480 -14.92 24.92 -36.83
CA THR A 480 -13.62 25.14 -36.14
C THR A 480 -12.84 26.35 -36.64
N GLY A 481 -13.09 26.80 -37.87
CA GLY A 481 -12.53 28.03 -38.44
C GLY A 481 -13.25 29.32 -38.01
N PHE A 482 -14.31 29.26 -37.19
CA PHE A 482 -15.04 30.45 -36.76
C PHE A 482 -14.21 31.29 -35.79
N GLY A 483 -13.76 32.46 -36.27
CA GLY A 483 -12.98 33.41 -35.48
C GLY A 483 -13.49 34.85 -35.60
N LEU A 484 -12.74 35.80 -35.03
CA LEU A 484 -13.07 37.22 -35.09
C LEU A 484 -13.20 37.71 -36.54
N ILE A 485 -12.38 37.17 -37.46
CA ILE A 485 -12.43 37.45 -38.90
C ILE A 485 -13.74 36.96 -39.53
N SER A 486 -14.26 35.82 -39.08
CA SER A 486 -15.56 35.29 -39.53
C SER A 486 -16.74 36.12 -39.02
N VAL A 487 -16.61 36.73 -37.83
CA VAL A 487 -17.59 37.67 -37.28
C VAL A 487 -17.55 39.00 -38.04
N LEU A 488 -16.35 39.53 -38.30
CA LEU A 488 -16.16 40.80 -39.00
C LEU A 488 -16.55 40.73 -40.48
N SER A 489 -16.22 39.64 -41.17
CA SER A 489 -16.63 39.41 -42.58
C SER A 489 -18.14 39.27 -42.78
N GLY A 490 -18.92 39.07 -41.71
CA GLY A 490 -20.39 39.04 -41.74
C GLY A 490 -21.07 40.41 -41.61
N VAL A 491 -20.34 41.49 -41.31
CA VAL A 491 -20.93 42.82 -40.98
C VAL A 491 -20.66 43.86 -42.08
N ARG A 492 -21.71 44.17 -42.87
CA ARG A 492 -21.89 45.28 -43.84
C ARG A 492 -21.00 45.35 -45.11
N LYS A 493 -21.68 45.74 -46.21
CA LYS A 493 -21.38 45.54 -47.66
C LYS A 493 -20.24 46.35 -48.31
N GLY A 494 -19.63 47.35 -47.66
CA GLY A 494 -18.75 48.29 -48.39
C GLY A 494 -17.29 47.86 -48.56
N ASN A 495 -16.66 47.41 -47.47
CA ASN A 495 -15.19 47.24 -47.39
C ASN A 495 -14.76 45.80 -47.06
N LEU A 496 -15.71 44.90 -46.79
CA LEU A 496 -15.45 43.53 -46.33
C LEU A 496 -15.78 42.47 -47.40
N GLU A 497 -16.17 42.88 -48.61
CA GLU A 497 -16.46 41.98 -49.73
C GLU A 497 -15.26 41.10 -50.10
N GLN A 498 -14.03 41.60 -49.93
CA GLN A 498 -12.81 40.82 -50.12
C GLN A 498 -12.70 39.63 -49.15
N LEU A 499 -13.23 39.74 -47.93
CA LEU A 499 -13.30 38.64 -46.96
C LEU A 499 -14.56 37.76 -47.15
N GLY A 500 -15.35 38.05 -48.18
CA GLY A 500 -16.50 37.24 -48.59
C GLY A 500 -16.11 35.78 -48.77
N GLY A 501 -16.91 34.87 -48.22
CA GLY A 501 -16.63 33.43 -48.19
C GLY A 501 -15.92 32.93 -46.93
N ALA A 502 -15.34 33.80 -46.08
CA ALA A 502 -14.78 33.43 -44.77
C ALA A 502 -15.79 33.58 -43.60
N GLY A 503 -16.95 34.18 -43.89
CA GLY A 503 -18.04 34.37 -42.93
C GLY A 503 -18.66 33.03 -42.51
N LEU A 504 -18.95 32.87 -41.21
CA LEU A 504 -19.63 31.70 -40.66
C LEU A 504 -18.93 30.36 -41.01
N SER A 505 -17.60 30.27 -40.79
CA SER A 505 -16.74 29.05 -40.80
C SER A 505 -15.78 28.87 -41.99
N GLY A 506 -15.63 29.83 -42.89
CA GLY A 506 -14.65 29.72 -43.98
C GLY A 506 -13.22 30.08 -43.58
N THR A 507 -12.24 29.50 -44.28
CA THR A 507 -10.80 29.80 -44.09
C THR A 507 -10.31 30.83 -45.12
N LEU A 508 -9.29 31.62 -44.76
CA LEU A 508 -8.62 32.53 -45.69
C LEU A 508 -7.61 31.79 -46.58
N LYS A 509 -7.58 32.08 -47.88
CA LYS A 509 -6.61 31.48 -48.82
C LYS A 509 -5.16 31.90 -48.58
N ARG A 510 -4.94 33.06 -47.95
CA ARG A 510 -3.63 33.65 -47.69
C ARG A 510 -3.69 34.58 -46.47
N ALA A 511 -2.53 34.86 -45.86
CA ALA A 511 -2.42 35.89 -44.84
C ALA A 511 -2.82 37.25 -45.42
N VAL A 512 -3.60 38.03 -44.68
CA VAL A 512 -4.05 39.37 -45.09
C VAL A 512 -3.28 40.40 -44.27
N PRO A 513 -2.37 41.19 -44.87
CA PRO A 513 -1.68 42.26 -44.17
C PRO A 513 -2.66 43.38 -43.80
N MET A 514 -2.50 43.93 -42.60
CA MET A 514 -3.28 45.06 -42.09
C MET A 514 -2.33 46.21 -41.80
N ARG A 515 -2.55 47.37 -42.43
CA ARG A 515 -1.82 48.60 -42.16
C ARG A 515 -2.71 49.56 -41.37
N ILE A 516 -2.22 50.00 -40.22
CA ILE A 516 -2.89 51.01 -39.39
C ILE A 516 -2.20 52.34 -39.66
N VAL A 517 -2.94 53.29 -40.22
CA VAL A 517 -2.44 54.63 -40.54
C VAL A 517 -3.19 55.64 -39.69
N LEU A 518 -2.46 56.40 -38.88
CA LEU A 518 -2.99 57.55 -38.15
C LEU A 518 -3.06 58.74 -39.11
N GLN A 519 -4.25 59.29 -39.28
CA GLN A 519 -4.48 60.45 -40.15
C GLN A 519 -4.91 61.61 -39.25
N ASP A 520 -4.00 62.54 -38.99
CA ASP A 520 -4.30 63.79 -38.28
C ASP A 520 -4.77 64.84 -39.29
N THR A 521 -6.07 65.06 -39.32
CA THR A 521 -6.69 66.15 -40.09
C THR A 521 -7.18 67.21 -39.11
N GLY A 522 -6.28 68.11 -38.69
CA GLY A 522 -6.51 69.47 -38.13
C GLY A 522 -7.40 69.65 -36.89
N ASP A 523 -8.46 68.87 -36.73
CA ASP A 523 -9.47 68.97 -35.67
C ASP A 523 -9.99 67.58 -35.23
N GLN A 524 -9.61 66.50 -35.93
CA GLN A 524 -9.92 65.12 -35.55
C GLN A 524 -8.78 64.17 -35.94
N SER A 525 -8.22 63.45 -34.96
CA SER A 525 -7.35 62.31 -35.21
C SER A 525 -8.20 61.12 -35.66
N ARG A 526 -7.86 60.52 -36.81
CA ARG A 526 -8.58 59.37 -37.37
C ARG A 526 -7.66 58.17 -37.50
N VAL A 527 -8.19 56.98 -37.20
CA VAL A 527 -7.47 55.72 -37.45
C VAL A 527 -8.03 55.11 -38.72
N ARG A 528 -7.18 54.98 -39.73
CA ARG A 528 -7.50 54.33 -41.01
C ARG A 528 -6.89 52.93 -41.02
N TYR A 529 -7.74 51.93 -41.24
CA TYR A 529 -7.34 50.53 -41.40
C TYR A 529 -7.41 50.16 -42.87
N VAL A 530 -6.28 49.75 -43.46
CA VAL A 530 -6.21 49.27 -44.85
C VAL A 530 -5.91 47.77 -44.83
N LEU A 531 -6.70 46.99 -45.59
CA LEU A 531 -6.55 45.54 -45.75
C LEU A 531 -5.96 45.26 -47.13
N GLY A 532 -4.86 44.49 -47.20
CA GLY A 532 -4.20 44.15 -48.47
C GLY A 532 -2.91 44.93 -48.76
N ASP A 533 -2.24 44.58 -49.86
CA ASP A 533 -0.92 45.10 -50.24
C ASP A 533 -0.97 46.39 -51.07
N ASP A 534 -2.13 46.76 -51.61
CA ASP A 534 -2.30 47.93 -52.49
C ASP A 534 -3.00 49.09 -51.74
N ASP A 535 -2.41 50.29 -51.81
CA ASP A 535 -2.88 51.52 -51.15
C ASP A 535 -4.25 52.04 -51.65
N GLY A 536 -4.92 51.31 -52.55
CA GLY A 536 -6.05 51.79 -53.35
C GLY A 536 -7.45 51.43 -52.87
N GLU A 537 -7.71 50.24 -52.33
CA GLU A 537 -9.09 49.75 -52.27
C GLU A 537 -9.42 49.02 -50.97
N SER A 538 -10.47 49.50 -50.29
CA SER A 538 -11.03 49.08 -48.99
C SER A 538 -10.29 49.53 -47.72
N ALA A 539 -10.56 50.79 -47.32
CA ALA A 539 -10.15 51.35 -46.03
C ALA A 539 -11.33 51.50 -45.06
N GLY A 540 -11.23 50.90 -43.87
CA GLY A 540 -12.12 51.19 -42.75
C GLY A 540 -11.66 52.45 -41.99
N GLN A 541 -12.59 53.30 -41.58
CA GLN A 541 -12.29 54.51 -40.81
C GLN A 541 -12.98 54.45 -39.45
N LEU A 542 -12.23 54.78 -38.40
CA LEU A 542 -12.72 54.97 -37.04
C LEU A 542 -12.41 56.41 -36.62
N ASP A 543 -13.47 57.18 -36.37
CA ASP A 543 -13.35 58.51 -35.77
C ASP A 543 -13.06 58.36 -34.28
N LEU A 544 -11.94 58.92 -33.83
CA LEU A 544 -11.67 59.06 -32.40
C LEU A 544 -12.50 60.24 -31.90
N LYS A 545 -13.65 59.98 -31.28
CA LYS A 545 -14.37 61.03 -30.55
C LYS A 545 -13.49 61.48 -29.38
N ALA A 546 -13.08 62.75 -29.41
CA ALA A 546 -12.39 63.42 -28.31
C ALA A 546 -13.34 63.55 -27.11
N HIS A 547 -13.39 62.53 -26.26
CA HIS A 547 -13.84 62.65 -24.87
C HIS A 547 -12.77 62.04 -23.97
N TYR A 548 -11.73 62.84 -23.75
CA TYR A 548 -10.91 62.78 -22.55
C TYR A 548 -10.90 64.19 -21.95
N HIS A 549 -11.70 64.36 -20.90
CA HIS A 549 -11.40 65.25 -19.80
C HIS A 549 -11.51 64.43 -18.51
#